data_AF-A0A524NNJ2-F1
#
_entry.id   AF-A0A524NNJ2-F1
#
_cell.length_a   1.000
_cell.length_b   1.000
_cell.length_c   1.000
_cell.angle_alpha   90.00
_cell.angle_beta   90.00
_cell.angle_gamma   90.00
#
_symmetry.space_group_name_H-M   'P 1'
#
loop_
_entity.id
_entity.type
_entity.pdbx_description
1 polymer ?
#
loop_
_entity_poly.entity_id
_entity_poly.type
_entity_poly.pdbx_seq_one_letter_code
_entity_poly.pdbx_strand_id
1 'polypeptide(L)'
;MLTVAVALVYLVDAALGVLFGVSLGFAVVGLMAYFGFGFRLRRGLGVCFMLLGVLGLVMFFEAVSLATWIWNIFDYSFPFVDVVHWRFALVDLNLFNVSYGWTSWLFVALLYSWIWIPLGKYAFVKVKSLRAFSERVVISGSFGFGKLSRGLLFVGLFVIIGVAVLVSSYSYFNLAASSLVGSDSAVYFRWLEDMRLQGPAIALQVDRPLSNLFMYFIQSTLGLSSESVVKVMPVVCCVGLSLAVFWFVRVGLRNDVLALTSGLFPVFSFQSTVGIYEYSVSNWLALIEGFILFGLVLKSSGKHSWTYVVAAALVGVALLFTHPYTWDVIVAVLAAYLVWMILRHLKQRLDGKVHFLQLLFVLGVNLVAYGVYSALPFGRAVGSGGIGFVGRNIVLPNLLNLQKGLETMVQMWVGGLYANPLLVFLAILGMFSIVVFATRFSRLMFLWVMVPSLALLVVSAENFMFYRIVYLVPLQILAAIGVFWLLNNLENGMRLKGGKSFWLFRIAVFVLVVFLFVNYALRSVDGAPLHMLS
;
A
#
# COMPACT_ATOMS: atom_id res chain seq x y z
N MET A 1 -36.81 2.76 19.16
CA MET A 1 -35.76 1.73 19.00
C MET A 1 -34.36 2.26 19.32
N LEU A 2 -33.84 3.34 18.69
CA LEU A 2 -32.49 3.85 19.00
C LEU A 2 -32.29 4.39 20.43
N THR A 3 -33.28 5.08 21.00
CA THR A 3 -33.25 5.53 22.41
C THR A 3 -33.22 4.36 23.40
N VAL A 4 -33.83 3.24 23.04
CA VAL A 4 -33.80 2.00 23.83
C VAL A 4 -32.42 1.34 23.73
N ALA A 5 -31.78 1.37 22.56
CA ALA A 5 -30.40 0.89 22.39
C ALA A 5 -29.38 1.71 23.19
N VAL A 6 -29.52 3.04 23.23
CA VAL A 6 -28.65 3.89 24.07
C VAL A 6 -28.89 3.66 25.55
N ALA A 7 -30.15 3.50 25.98
CA ALA A 7 -30.48 3.14 27.37
C ALA A 7 -29.92 1.76 27.76
N LEU A 8 -29.97 0.77 26.86
CA LEU A 8 -29.38 -0.55 27.07
C LEU A 8 -27.85 -0.51 27.14
N VAL A 9 -27.19 0.32 26.32
CA VAL A 9 -25.73 0.53 26.41
C VAL A 9 -25.38 1.27 27.70
N TYR A 10 -26.19 2.24 28.13
CA TYR A 10 -26.03 2.95 29.42
C TYR A 10 -26.14 2.01 30.64
N LEU A 11 -26.99 0.99 30.55
CA LEU A 11 -27.17 -0.04 31.58
C LEU A 11 -25.99 -1.00 31.66
N VAL A 12 -25.23 -1.16 30.58
CA VAL A 12 -24.04 -2.03 30.51
C VAL A 12 -22.77 -1.25 30.86
N ASP A 13 -22.68 0.02 30.46
CA ASP A 13 -21.56 0.90 30.74
C ASP A 13 -21.96 2.38 30.56
N ALA A 14 -21.97 3.14 31.65
CA ALA A 14 -22.40 4.53 31.66
C ALA A 14 -21.52 5.43 30.76
N ALA A 15 -20.21 5.14 30.64
CA ALA A 15 -19.30 5.94 29.81
C ALA A 15 -19.56 5.71 28.31
N LEU A 16 -19.79 4.45 27.91
CA LEU A 16 -20.22 4.14 26.53
C LEU A 16 -21.61 4.72 26.25
N GLY A 17 -22.51 4.65 27.23
CA GLY A 17 -23.84 5.25 27.13
C GLY A 17 -23.82 6.76 26.85
N VAL A 18 -22.96 7.52 27.54
CA VAL A 18 -22.75 8.96 27.28
C VAL A 18 -22.25 9.19 25.85
N LEU A 19 -21.27 8.39 25.41
CA LEU A 19 -20.63 8.54 24.11
C LEU A 19 -21.60 8.30 22.94
N PHE A 20 -22.41 7.24 23.04
CA PHE A 20 -23.48 6.95 22.09
C PHE A 20 -24.61 7.98 22.17
N GLY A 21 -24.90 8.50 23.37
CA GLY A 21 -25.88 9.57 23.58
C GLY A 21 -25.54 10.88 22.89
N VAL A 22 -24.27 11.31 22.95
CA VAL A 22 -23.78 12.52 22.25
C VAL A 22 -23.90 12.37 20.73
N SER A 23 -23.49 11.22 20.21
CA SER A 23 -23.51 10.93 18.77
C SER A 23 -24.93 10.77 18.23
N LEU A 24 -25.82 10.17 19.02
CA LEU A 24 -27.25 10.14 18.77
C LEU A 24 -27.83 11.56 18.78
N GLY A 25 -27.40 12.41 19.71
CA GLY A 25 -27.76 13.83 19.75
C GLY A 25 -27.42 14.55 18.44
N PHE A 26 -26.19 14.36 17.93
CA PHE A 26 -25.79 14.92 16.62
C PHE A 26 -26.59 14.33 15.45
N ALA A 27 -26.90 13.04 15.48
CA ALA A 27 -27.72 12.39 14.45
C ALA A 27 -29.17 12.93 14.45
N VAL A 28 -29.77 13.09 15.62
CA VAL A 28 -31.13 13.64 15.79
C VAL A 28 -31.17 15.11 15.37
N VAL A 29 -30.21 15.94 15.82
CA VAL A 29 -30.10 17.35 15.41
C VAL A 29 -29.88 17.47 13.90
N GLY A 30 -29.04 16.61 13.32
CA GLY A 30 -28.81 16.55 11.88
C GLY A 30 -30.05 16.16 11.08
N LEU A 31 -30.81 15.16 11.55
CA LEU A 31 -32.09 14.75 10.96
C LEU A 31 -33.13 15.87 11.07
N MET A 32 -33.26 16.51 12.24
CA MET A 32 -34.17 17.65 12.43
C MET A 32 -33.82 18.82 11.50
N ALA A 33 -32.52 19.13 11.35
CA ALA A 33 -32.03 20.13 10.42
C ALA A 33 -32.26 19.74 8.95
N TYR A 34 -32.16 18.45 8.61
CA TYR A 34 -32.40 17.95 7.25
C TYR A 34 -33.87 18.05 6.84
N PHE A 35 -34.79 17.71 7.75
CA PHE A 35 -36.23 17.79 7.53
C PHE A 35 -36.83 19.19 7.77
N GLY A 36 -36.01 20.17 8.16
CA GLY A 36 -36.43 21.56 8.30
C GLY A 36 -37.26 21.86 9.55
N PHE A 37 -37.20 21.00 10.57
CA PHE A 37 -37.85 21.25 11.86
C PHE A 37 -37.06 22.34 12.61
N GLY A 38 -37.50 23.60 12.48
CA GLY A 38 -37.06 24.73 13.33
C GLY A 38 -35.74 25.40 12.97
N PHE A 39 -34.89 24.80 12.11
CA PHE A 39 -33.61 25.39 11.71
C PHE A 39 -33.58 25.77 10.22
N ARG A 40 -33.28 27.04 9.90
CA ARG A 40 -32.95 27.50 8.53
C ARG A 40 -31.56 27.05 8.06
N LEU A 41 -31.15 25.80 8.34
CA LEU A 41 -29.89 25.28 7.84
C LEU A 41 -30.04 24.78 6.39
N ARG A 42 -29.01 24.99 5.56
CA ARG A 42 -28.94 24.32 4.24
C ARG A 42 -28.84 22.81 4.47
N ARG A 43 -29.64 22.00 3.77
CA ARG A 43 -29.67 20.53 3.90
C ARG A 43 -28.28 19.87 3.90
N GLY A 44 -27.37 20.33 3.04
CA GLY A 44 -26.00 19.80 2.99
C GLY A 44 -25.21 20.02 4.28
N LEU A 45 -25.45 21.14 4.97
CA LEU A 45 -24.80 21.45 6.25
C LEU A 45 -25.30 20.53 7.37
N GLY A 46 -26.61 20.23 7.41
CA GLY A 46 -27.20 19.27 8.36
C GLY A 46 -26.65 17.86 8.19
N VAL A 47 -26.53 17.38 6.95
CA VAL A 47 -25.88 16.09 6.64
C VAL A 47 -24.42 16.10 7.07
N CYS A 48 -23.68 17.19 6.80
CA CYS A 48 -22.28 17.31 7.20
C CYS A 48 -22.10 17.24 8.73
N PHE A 49 -22.97 17.91 9.51
CA PHE A 49 -22.93 17.82 10.97
C PHE A 49 -23.29 16.43 11.49
N MET A 50 -24.29 15.77 10.92
CA MET A 50 -24.62 14.38 11.26
C MET A 50 -23.42 13.45 11.01
N LEU A 51 -22.79 13.57 9.84
CA LEU A 51 -21.61 12.79 9.49
C LEU A 51 -20.43 13.11 10.41
N LEU A 52 -20.19 14.38 10.74
CA LEU A 52 -19.16 14.78 11.70
C LEU A 52 -19.39 14.18 13.08
N GLY A 53 -20.64 14.12 13.55
CA GLY A 53 -20.98 13.47 14.82
C GLY A 53 -20.69 11.97 14.82
N VAL A 54 -21.10 11.27 13.75
CA VAL A 54 -20.79 9.84 13.56
C VAL A 54 -19.29 9.60 13.45
N LEU A 55 -18.58 10.42 12.65
CA LEU A 55 -17.12 10.34 12.51
C LEU A 55 -16.42 10.61 13.84
N GLY A 56 -16.90 11.57 14.63
CA GLY A 56 -16.38 11.87 15.96
C GLY A 56 -16.43 10.67 16.89
N LEU A 57 -17.55 9.95 16.89
CA LEU A 57 -17.71 8.70 17.63
C LEU A 57 -16.69 7.64 17.20
N VAL A 58 -16.63 7.37 15.89
CA VAL A 58 -15.72 6.33 15.37
C VAL A 58 -14.27 6.72 15.64
N MET A 59 -13.88 7.97 15.39
CA MET A 59 -12.54 8.47 15.69
C MET A 59 -12.17 8.31 17.17
N PHE A 60 -13.11 8.50 18.09
CA PHE A 60 -12.87 8.27 19.50
C PHE A 60 -12.57 6.79 19.77
N PHE A 61 -13.38 5.86 19.26
CA PHE A 61 -13.12 4.42 19.41
C PHE A 61 -11.76 4.02 18.84
N GLU A 62 -11.44 4.50 17.63
CA GLU A 62 -10.15 4.24 16.99
C GLU A 62 -8.98 4.83 17.77
N ALA A 63 -9.13 6.05 18.32
CA ALA A 63 -8.09 6.70 19.12
C ALA A 63 -7.84 5.97 20.44
N VAL A 64 -8.89 5.49 21.11
CA VAL A 64 -8.74 4.71 22.34
C VAL A 64 -8.14 3.34 22.04
N SER A 65 -8.57 2.65 20.97
CA SER A 65 -7.95 1.41 20.49
C SER A 65 -6.45 1.61 20.23
N LEU A 66 -6.09 2.68 19.53
CA LEU A 66 -4.70 3.03 19.24
C LEU A 66 -3.90 3.32 20.51
N ALA A 67 -4.49 4.05 21.46
CA ALA A 67 -3.87 4.31 22.74
C ALA A 67 -3.60 3.01 23.51
N THR A 68 -4.51 2.03 23.47
CA THR A 68 -4.29 0.69 24.05
C THR A 68 -3.08 -0.01 23.41
N TRP A 69 -2.99 -0.04 22.08
CA TRP A 69 -1.84 -0.63 21.39
C TRP A 69 -0.51 0.06 21.74
N ILE A 70 -0.49 1.38 21.79
CA ILE A 70 0.71 2.13 22.18
C ILE A 70 1.07 1.89 23.65
N TRP A 71 0.07 1.86 24.54
CA TRP A 71 0.28 1.57 25.96
C TRP A 71 0.85 0.17 26.19
N ASN A 72 0.46 -0.81 25.37
CA ASN A 72 0.95 -2.19 25.44
C ASN A 72 2.47 -2.33 25.16
N ILE A 73 3.13 -1.28 24.67
CA ILE A 73 4.60 -1.22 24.57
C ILE A 73 5.24 -1.07 25.96
N PHE A 74 4.58 -0.35 26.87
CA PHE A 74 5.11 -0.02 28.19
C PHE A 74 4.63 -0.98 29.28
N ASP A 75 3.41 -1.48 29.13
CA ASP A 75 2.77 -2.39 30.07
C ASP A 75 2.17 -3.56 29.28
N TYR A 76 3.03 -4.52 28.97
CA TYR A 76 2.67 -5.60 28.07
C TYR A 76 1.65 -6.55 28.72
N SER A 77 0.52 -6.67 28.05
CA SER A 77 -0.45 -7.73 28.28
C SER A 77 -0.68 -8.48 26.97
N PHE A 78 -0.88 -9.80 27.05
CA PHE A 78 -1.23 -10.57 25.86
C PHE A 78 -2.56 -10.04 25.28
N PRO A 79 -2.61 -9.70 23.98
CA PRO A 79 -3.82 -9.15 23.39
C PRO A 79 -5.04 -10.02 23.61
N PHE A 80 -6.13 -9.36 24.02
CA PHE A 80 -7.46 -9.96 24.19
C PHE A 80 -7.59 -10.99 25.33
N VAL A 81 -6.58 -11.16 26.18
CA VAL A 81 -6.67 -11.99 27.39
C VAL A 81 -7.40 -11.24 28.50
N ASP A 82 -7.02 -10.00 28.78
CA ASP A 82 -7.75 -9.11 29.68
C ASP A 82 -8.79 -8.29 28.90
N VAL A 83 -10.06 -8.70 29.01
CA VAL A 83 -11.18 -8.06 28.30
C VAL A 83 -11.32 -6.58 28.68
N VAL A 84 -10.95 -6.17 29.89
CA VAL A 84 -11.08 -4.77 30.33
C VAL A 84 -10.03 -3.91 29.63
N HIS A 85 -8.77 -4.35 29.62
CA HIS A 85 -7.67 -3.66 28.95
C HIS A 85 -7.90 -3.55 27.44
N TRP A 86 -8.34 -4.64 26.81
CA TRP A 86 -8.44 -4.76 25.35
C TRP A 86 -9.82 -4.43 24.77
N ARG A 87 -10.77 -3.95 25.58
CA ARG A 87 -12.18 -3.79 25.17
C ARG A 87 -12.35 -2.99 23.88
N PHE A 88 -11.68 -1.84 23.78
CA PHE A 88 -11.81 -0.96 22.62
C PHE A 88 -11.12 -1.52 21.38
N ALA A 89 -9.94 -2.11 21.54
CA ALA A 89 -9.23 -2.81 20.47
C ALA A 89 -10.00 -4.04 19.96
N LEU A 90 -10.74 -4.73 20.85
CA LEU A 90 -11.60 -5.86 20.48
C LEU A 90 -12.83 -5.39 19.68
N VAL A 91 -13.43 -4.26 20.06
CA VAL A 91 -14.53 -3.65 19.28
C VAL A 91 -14.04 -3.21 17.91
N ASP A 92 -12.90 -2.53 17.83
CA ASP A 92 -12.24 -2.18 16.56
C ASP A 92 -11.99 -3.42 15.70
N LEU A 93 -11.36 -4.47 16.25
CA LEU A 93 -11.11 -5.72 15.54
C LEU A 93 -12.39 -6.34 14.97
N ASN A 94 -13.46 -6.39 15.76
CA ASN A 94 -14.73 -6.92 15.29
C ASN A 94 -15.33 -6.07 14.17
N LEU A 95 -15.30 -4.74 14.29
CA LEU A 95 -15.79 -3.81 13.26
C LEU A 95 -14.99 -3.96 11.96
N PHE A 96 -13.66 -4.03 12.08
CA PHE A 96 -12.78 -4.26 10.94
C PHE A 96 -13.09 -5.61 10.25
N ASN A 97 -13.31 -6.66 11.04
CA ASN A 97 -13.57 -8.01 10.55
C ASN A 97 -14.94 -8.21 9.89
N VAL A 98 -15.92 -7.31 10.08
CA VAL A 98 -17.21 -7.37 9.37
C VAL A 98 -17.00 -7.45 7.84
N SER A 99 -15.97 -6.76 7.34
CA SER A 99 -15.65 -6.73 5.91
C SER A 99 -14.60 -7.75 5.48
N TYR A 100 -14.11 -8.59 6.40
CA TYR A 100 -13.03 -9.55 6.15
C TYR A 100 -13.35 -10.51 5.01
N GLY A 101 -14.53 -11.14 5.04
CA GLY A 101 -14.99 -12.10 4.02
C GLY A 101 -15.13 -11.53 2.62
N TRP A 102 -15.19 -10.19 2.48
CA TRP A 102 -15.26 -9.51 1.20
C TRP A 102 -13.88 -9.18 0.61
N THR A 103 -12.80 -9.33 1.39
CA THR A 103 -11.48 -8.81 0.99
C THR A 103 -10.92 -9.51 -0.25
N SER A 104 -11.11 -10.83 -0.39
CA SER A 104 -10.70 -11.57 -1.59
C SER A 104 -11.44 -11.08 -2.84
N TRP A 105 -12.75 -10.83 -2.74
CA TRP A 105 -13.55 -10.24 -3.81
C TRP A 105 -13.14 -8.80 -4.14
N LEU A 106 -12.77 -8.01 -3.13
CA LEU A 106 -12.19 -6.67 -3.35
C LEU A 106 -10.86 -6.76 -4.10
N PHE A 107 -10.01 -7.75 -3.82
CA PHE A 107 -8.79 -7.99 -4.61
C PHE A 107 -9.12 -8.32 -6.06
N VAL A 108 -10.10 -9.18 -6.35
CA VAL A 108 -10.56 -9.44 -7.73
C VAL A 108 -10.99 -8.13 -8.40
N ALA A 109 -11.84 -7.35 -7.73
CA ALA A 109 -12.31 -6.08 -8.24
C ALA A 109 -11.14 -5.12 -8.54
N LEU A 110 -10.13 -5.05 -7.68
CA LEU A 110 -8.96 -4.23 -7.91
C LEU A 110 -8.07 -4.74 -9.04
N LEU A 111 -7.66 -6.00 -8.98
CA LEU A 111 -6.70 -6.61 -9.90
C LEU A 111 -7.21 -6.57 -11.33
N TYR A 112 -8.52 -6.73 -11.53
CA TYR A 112 -9.16 -6.69 -12.86
C TYR A 112 -9.89 -5.39 -13.14
N SER A 113 -9.61 -4.33 -12.37
CA SER A 113 -10.16 -2.98 -12.57
C SER A 113 -9.87 -2.40 -13.96
N TRP A 114 -8.80 -2.84 -14.60
CA TRP A 114 -8.46 -2.48 -15.97
C TRP A 114 -9.43 -3.03 -17.03
N ILE A 115 -10.24 -4.05 -16.69
CA ILE A 115 -11.29 -4.60 -17.56
C ILE A 115 -12.60 -3.84 -17.34
N TRP A 116 -13.09 -3.84 -16.10
CA TRP A 116 -14.46 -3.41 -15.83
C TRP A 116 -14.61 -1.90 -15.63
N ILE A 117 -13.57 -1.15 -15.24
CA ILE A 117 -13.68 0.32 -15.15
C ILE A 117 -13.90 0.96 -16.53
N PRO A 118 -13.15 0.61 -17.59
CA PRO A 118 -13.44 1.11 -18.94
C PRO A 118 -14.86 0.76 -19.42
N LEU A 119 -15.31 -0.48 -19.19
CA LEU A 119 -16.65 -0.94 -19.53
C LEU A 119 -17.73 -0.16 -18.78
N GLY A 120 -17.52 0.03 -17.47
CA GLY A 120 -18.39 0.84 -16.61
C GLY A 120 -18.47 2.28 -17.12
N LYS A 121 -17.35 2.93 -17.42
CA LYS A 121 -17.36 4.30 -17.98
C LYS A 121 -18.14 4.37 -19.29
N TYR A 122 -17.99 3.39 -20.18
CA TYR A 122 -18.77 3.36 -21.43
C TYR A 122 -20.28 3.23 -21.16
N ALA A 123 -20.67 2.37 -20.21
CA ALA A 123 -22.06 2.22 -19.78
C ALA A 123 -22.61 3.50 -19.12
N PHE A 124 -21.82 4.14 -18.25
CA PHE A 124 -22.19 5.34 -17.51
C PHE A 124 -22.24 6.60 -18.38
N VAL A 125 -21.49 6.68 -19.47
CA VAL A 125 -21.56 7.80 -20.43
C VAL A 125 -22.94 7.92 -21.07
N LYS A 126 -23.72 6.83 -21.15
CA LYS A 126 -25.12 6.86 -21.62
C LYS A 126 -26.09 7.48 -20.59
N VAL A 127 -25.66 7.66 -19.34
CA VAL A 127 -26.47 8.26 -18.27
C VAL A 127 -26.06 9.72 -18.07
N LYS A 128 -26.92 10.66 -18.46
CA LYS A 128 -26.64 12.13 -18.42
C LYS A 128 -26.14 12.63 -17.05
N SER A 129 -26.62 12.07 -15.93
CA SER A 129 -26.20 12.48 -14.58
C SER A 129 -24.77 12.07 -14.24
N LEU A 130 -24.28 10.96 -14.82
CA LEU A 130 -22.94 10.42 -14.59
C LEU A 130 -21.91 10.95 -15.59
N ARG A 131 -22.34 11.48 -16.74
CA ARG A 131 -21.48 12.22 -17.66
C ARG A 131 -20.87 13.47 -17.02
N ALA A 132 -21.68 14.23 -16.28
CA ALA A 132 -21.21 15.38 -15.50
C ALA A 132 -20.25 15.01 -14.36
N PHE A 133 -20.35 13.77 -13.85
CA PHE A 133 -19.43 13.21 -12.86
C PHE A 133 -18.09 12.81 -13.51
N SER A 134 -18.13 12.08 -14.63
CA SER A 134 -16.94 11.63 -15.37
C SER A 134 -16.08 12.80 -15.91
N GLU A 135 -16.71 13.82 -16.50
CA GLU A 135 -15.98 14.98 -17.07
C GLU A 135 -15.36 15.89 -15.99
N ARG A 136 -15.89 15.89 -14.76
CA ARG A 136 -15.32 16.62 -13.61
C ARG A 136 -14.30 15.82 -12.81
N VAL A 137 -14.27 14.50 -12.98
CA VAL A 137 -13.35 13.56 -12.31
C VAL A 137 -12.00 13.47 -13.00
N VAL A 138 -11.82 14.10 -14.17
CA VAL A 138 -10.47 14.44 -14.63
C VAL A 138 -9.82 15.21 -13.49
N ILE A 139 -8.65 14.74 -13.05
CA ILE A 139 -7.77 15.40 -12.10
C ILE A 139 -7.37 16.74 -12.71
N SER A 140 -8.31 17.69 -12.75
CA SER A 140 -8.02 19.10 -12.86
C SER A 140 -7.13 19.37 -11.65
N GLY A 141 -5.95 19.92 -11.89
CA GLY A 141 -4.87 20.07 -10.91
C GLY A 141 -5.18 21.05 -9.78
N SER A 142 -6.43 21.07 -9.29
CA SER A 142 -6.93 21.87 -8.18
C SER A 142 -7.28 20.99 -6.98
N PHE A 143 -6.47 19.96 -6.70
CA PHE A 143 -6.34 19.56 -5.31
C PHE A 143 -5.84 20.82 -4.57
N GLY A 144 -6.72 21.50 -3.84
CA GLY A 144 -6.43 22.75 -3.12
C GLY A 144 -5.31 22.63 -2.08
N PHE A 145 -4.74 21.44 -1.93
CA PHE A 145 -3.47 21.17 -1.29
C PHE A 145 -2.33 21.36 -2.31
N GLY A 146 -1.91 22.61 -2.47
CA GLY A 146 -0.80 23.02 -3.34
C GLY A 146 0.57 22.53 -2.85
N LYS A 147 1.63 23.15 -3.35
CA LYS A 147 2.99 22.95 -2.81
C LYS A 147 2.99 23.27 -1.31
N LEU A 148 3.47 22.35 -0.50
CA LEU A 148 3.65 22.60 0.92
C LEU A 148 4.83 23.53 1.15
N SER A 149 4.81 24.27 2.27
CA SER A 149 6.03 24.95 2.72
C SER A 149 7.11 23.90 3.01
N ARG A 150 8.39 24.27 2.84
CA ARG A 150 9.51 23.34 3.08
C ARG A 150 9.50 22.77 4.50
N GLY A 151 9.11 23.60 5.49
CA GLY A 151 8.99 23.18 6.89
C GLY A 151 7.91 22.10 7.09
N LEU A 152 6.70 22.30 6.55
CA LEU A 152 5.63 21.30 6.65
C LEU A 152 5.99 19.99 5.93
N LEU A 153 6.69 20.09 4.79
CA LEU A 153 7.18 18.92 4.08
C LEU A 153 8.19 18.13 4.94
N PHE A 154 9.12 18.84 5.60
CA PHE A 154 10.09 18.22 6.48
C PHE A 154 9.44 17.55 7.70
N VAL A 155 8.48 18.23 8.33
CA VAL A 155 7.68 17.65 9.43
C VAL A 155 6.94 16.40 8.97
N GLY A 156 6.29 16.45 7.80
CA GLY A 156 5.61 15.29 7.23
C GLY A 156 6.54 14.10 7.00
N LEU A 157 7.74 14.33 6.47
CA LEU A 157 8.75 13.28 6.29
C LEU A 157 9.26 12.74 7.63
N PHE A 158 9.49 13.61 8.62
CA PHE A 158 9.89 13.19 9.96
C PHE A 158 8.84 12.31 10.62
N VAL A 159 7.55 12.67 10.50
CA VAL A 159 6.43 11.85 10.97
C VAL A 159 6.40 10.50 10.27
N ILE A 160 6.57 10.45 8.95
CA ILE A 160 6.64 9.18 8.20
C ILE A 160 7.77 8.30 8.73
N ILE A 161 8.96 8.85 8.93
CA ILE A 161 10.12 8.10 9.45
C ILE A 161 9.83 7.60 10.87
N GLY A 162 9.37 8.47 11.76
CA GLY A 162 9.09 8.11 13.16
C GLY A 162 8.04 7.01 13.28
N VAL A 163 6.95 7.11 12.49
CA VAL A 163 5.91 6.09 12.49
C VAL A 163 6.37 4.79 11.83
N ALA A 164 7.17 4.85 10.76
CA ALA A 164 7.77 3.68 10.15
C ALA A 164 8.66 2.93 11.16
N VAL A 165 9.52 3.64 11.90
CA VAL A 165 10.36 3.07 12.97
C VAL A 165 9.49 2.43 14.05
N LEU A 166 8.47 3.15 14.54
CA LEU A 166 7.57 2.64 15.57
C LEU A 166 6.91 1.33 15.16
N VAL A 167 6.26 1.30 13.99
CA VAL A 167 5.50 0.12 13.50
C VAL A 167 6.44 -1.04 13.22
N SER A 168 7.57 -0.82 12.56
CA SER A 168 8.49 -1.91 12.20
C SER A 168 9.31 -2.45 13.39
N SER A 169 9.50 -1.66 14.44
CA SER A 169 10.14 -2.11 15.68
C SER A 169 9.14 -2.73 16.66
N TYR A 170 7.84 -2.55 16.42
CA TYR A 170 6.79 -2.89 17.38
C TYR A 170 6.84 -4.36 17.82
N SER A 171 7.05 -5.27 16.86
CA SER A 171 7.14 -6.71 17.11
C SER A 171 8.27 -7.11 18.04
N TYR A 172 9.30 -6.28 18.21
CA TYR A 172 10.48 -6.58 19.02
C TYR A 172 10.44 -6.01 20.44
N PHE A 173 9.50 -5.11 20.78
CA PHE A 173 9.47 -4.50 22.13
C PHE A 173 9.21 -5.52 23.23
N ASN A 174 8.37 -6.52 22.95
CA ASN A 174 7.87 -7.47 23.95
C ASN A 174 8.41 -8.90 23.75
N LEU A 175 9.31 -9.09 22.79
CA LEU A 175 9.96 -10.37 22.54
C LEU A 175 11.28 -10.50 23.29
N ALA A 176 11.68 -11.74 23.57
CA ALA A 176 12.98 -12.00 24.16
C ALA A 176 14.10 -11.43 23.29
N ALA A 177 15.18 -10.99 23.94
CA ALA A 177 16.30 -10.33 23.28
C ALA A 177 16.99 -11.18 22.21
N SER A 178 16.77 -12.50 22.15
CA SER A 178 17.30 -13.43 21.15
C SER A 178 16.30 -13.85 20.07
N SER A 179 15.04 -13.40 20.15
CA SER A 179 13.98 -13.81 19.22
C SER A 179 14.10 -13.06 17.89
N LEU A 180 14.03 -13.81 16.79
CA LEU A 180 13.94 -13.28 15.44
C LEU A 180 12.48 -13.36 14.95
N VAL A 181 11.99 -12.28 14.31
CA VAL A 181 10.63 -12.24 13.76
C VAL A 181 10.68 -12.54 12.27
N GLY A 182 9.79 -13.42 11.86
CA GLY A 182 9.46 -13.72 10.46
C GLY A 182 10.18 -14.94 9.88
N SER A 183 9.56 -15.57 8.89
CA SER A 183 9.92 -16.91 8.41
C SER A 183 11.34 -17.00 7.84
N ASP A 184 11.76 -15.99 7.08
CA ASP A 184 13.08 -16.00 6.43
C ASP A 184 14.21 -15.43 7.33
N SER A 185 13.88 -14.90 8.51
CA SER A 185 14.84 -14.20 9.38
C SER A 185 16.04 -15.07 9.77
N ALA A 186 15.79 -16.34 10.10
CA ALA A 186 16.84 -17.30 10.42
C ALA A 186 17.77 -17.59 9.23
N VAL A 187 17.26 -17.54 7.99
CA VAL A 187 18.06 -17.74 6.79
C VAL A 187 19.02 -16.58 6.58
N TYR A 188 18.53 -15.34 6.67
CA TYR A 188 19.40 -14.16 6.55
C TYR A 188 20.41 -14.05 7.69
N PHE A 189 20.01 -14.43 8.91
CA PHE A 189 20.94 -14.51 10.05
C PHE A 189 22.11 -15.45 9.74
N ARG A 190 21.83 -16.66 9.23
CA ARG A 190 22.88 -17.63 8.86
C ARG A 190 23.80 -17.09 7.77
N TRP A 191 23.25 -16.48 6.72
CA TRP A 191 24.07 -15.88 5.66
C TRP A 191 24.99 -14.76 6.17
N LEU A 192 24.52 -13.94 7.11
CA LEU A 192 25.36 -12.93 7.75
C LEU A 192 26.47 -13.55 8.59
N GLU A 193 26.18 -14.59 9.38
CA GLU A 193 27.23 -15.32 10.12
C GLU A 193 28.24 -15.98 9.19
N ASP A 194 27.79 -16.60 8.09
CA ASP A 194 28.67 -17.19 7.09
C ASP A 194 29.58 -16.11 6.48
N MET A 195 29.02 -14.98 6.05
CA MET A 195 29.81 -13.86 5.50
C MET A 195 30.77 -13.25 6.53
N ARG A 196 30.40 -13.23 7.81
CA ARG A 196 31.28 -12.79 8.91
C ARG A 196 32.46 -13.74 9.08
N LEU A 197 32.25 -15.04 8.95
CA LEU A 197 33.27 -16.07 9.18
C LEU A 197 34.17 -16.32 7.96
N GLN A 198 33.61 -16.33 6.75
CA GLN A 198 34.33 -16.73 5.53
C GLN A 198 34.46 -15.59 4.51
N GLY A 199 33.87 -14.42 4.78
CA GLY A 199 33.97 -13.20 3.97
C GLY A 199 32.76 -12.93 3.06
N PRO A 200 32.66 -11.70 2.51
CA PRO A 200 31.48 -11.24 1.75
C PRO A 200 31.28 -11.95 0.41
N ALA A 201 32.30 -12.65 -0.11
CA ALA A 201 32.21 -13.38 -1.37
C ALA A 201 31.14 -14.49 -1.36
N ILE A 202 30.75 -14.97 -0.17
CA ILE A 202 29.65 -15.93 0.00
C ILE A 202 28.33 -15.39 -0.58
N ALA A 203 28.11 -14.08 -0.58
CA ALA A 203 26.90 -13.50 -1.16
C ALA A 203 26.72 -13.87 -2.65
N LEU A 204 27.81 -14.15 -3.37
CA LEU A 204 27.78 -14.58 -4.78
C LEU A 204 27.40 -16.06 -4.95
N GLN A 205 27.12 -16.79 -3.87
CA GLN A 205 26.65 -18.17 -3.91
C GLN A 205 25.12 -18.27 -3.81
N VAL A 206 24.43 -17.16 -3.53
CA VAL A 206 22.97 -17.09 -3.43
C VAL A 206 22.38 -16.29 -4.59
N ASP A 207 21.08 -16.47 -4.85
CA ASP A 207 20.31 -15.83 -5.92
C ASP A 207 19.97 -14.35 -5.66
N ARG A 208 20.44 -13.78 -4.54
CA ARG A 208 20.21 -12.40 -4.13
C ARG A 208 21.46 -11.76 -3.51
N PRO A 209 22.55 -11.64 -4.29
CA PRO A 209 23.83 -11.18 -3.77
C PRO A 209 23.77 -9.75 -3.22
N LEU A 210 23.03 -8.83 -3.88
CA LEU A 210 23.09 -7.42 -3.51
C LEU A 210 22.39 -7.12 -2.17
N SER A 211 21.28 -7.78 -1.87
CA SER A 211 20.59 -7.62 -0.59
C SER A 211 21.42 -8.16 0.58
N ASN A 212 22.06 -9.32 0.40
CA ASN A 212 22.94 -9.90 1.41
C ASN A 212 24.18 -9.03 1.65
N LEU A 213 24.81 -8.54 0.57
CA LEU A 213 25.92 -7.60 0.67
C LEU A 213 25.51 -6.29 1.36
N PHE A 214 24.30 -5.80 1.10
CA PHE A 214 23.78 -4.62 1.78
C PHE A 214 23.61 -4.83 3.28
N MET A 215 23.05 -5.97 3.71
CA MET A 215 22.96 -6.32 5.13
C MET A 215 24.33 -6.47 5.78
N TYR A 216 25.27 -7.14 5.10
CA TYR A 216 26.64 -7.29 5.57
C TYR A 216 27.40 -5.95 5.65
N PHE A 217 27.12 -5.03 4.72
CA PHE A 217 27.65 -3.67 4.77
C PHE A 217 27.16 -2.93 6.03
N ILE A 218 25.87 -3.00 6.36
CA ILE A 218 25.33 -2.45 7.60
C ILE A 218 26.02 -3.09 8.82
N GLN A 219 26.16 -4.41 8.83
CA GLN A 219 26.85 -5.15 9.88
C GLN A 219 28.27 -4.62 10.11
N SER A 220 29.04 -4.53 9.03
CA SER A 220 30.47 -4.22 9.08
C SER A 220 30.73 -2.76 9.40
N THR A 221 29.90 -1.84 8.89
CA THR A 221 30.08 -0.40 9.09
C THR A 221 29.62 0.08 10.47
N LEU A 222 28.59 -0.55 11.04
CA LEU A 222 28.04 -0.18 12.35
C LEU A 222 28.56 -1.06 13.49
N GLY A 223 29.35 -2.10 13.19
CA GLY A 223 29.85 -3.04 14.20
C GLY A 223 28.73 -3.84 14.89
N LEU A 224 27.61 -4.06 14.20
CA LEU A 224 26.45 -4.76 14.75
C LEU A 224 26.62 -6.28 14.66
N SER A 225 25.98 -7.02 15.58
CA SER A 225 25.85 -8.48 15.44
C SER A 225 24.93 -8.82 14.26
N SER A 226 25.05 -10.04 13.71
CA SER A 226 24.15 -10.52 12.65
C SER A 226 22.69 -10.46 13.10
N GLU A 227 22.43 -10.75 14.37
CA GLU A 227 21.11 -10.68 14.97
C GLU A 227 20.56 -9.25 14.99
N SER A 228 21.36 -8.27 15.43
CA SER A 228 20.95 -6.86 15.46
C SER A 228 20.67 -6.32 14.05
N VAL A 229 21.45 -6.72 13.05
CA VAL A 229 21.19 -6.35 11.65
C VAL A 229 19.84 -6.92 11.22
N VAL A 230 19.58 -8.19 11.50
CA VAL A 230 18.31 -8.84 11.14
C VAL A 230 17.11 -8.11 11.79
N LYS A 231 17.23 -7.70 13.05
CA LYS A 231 16.18 -6.95 13.75
C LYS A 231 15.95 -5.54 13.19
N VAL A 232 16.99 -4.88 12.71
CA VAL A 232 16.93 -3.50 12.19
C VAL A 232 16.46 -3.46 10.72
N MET A 233 16.65 -4.54 9.95
CA MET A 233 16.30 -4.53 8.52
C MET A 233 14.84 -4.19 8.20
N PRO A 234 13.82 -4.68 8.93
CA PRO A 234 12.44 -4.24 8.72
C PRO A 234 12.25 -2.73 8.86
N VAL A 235 12.99 -2.08 9.78
CA VAL A 235 13.00 -0.62 9.95
C VAL A 235 13.57 0.07 8.72
N VAL A 236 14.74 -0.40 8.26
CA VAL A 236 15.42 0.13 7.07
C VAL A 236 14.51 0.01 5.84
N CYS A 237 13.87 -1.15 5.65
CA CYS A 237 12.98 -1.40 4.53
C CYS A 237 11.68 -0.58 4.61
N CYS A 238 11.05 -0.49 5.79
CA CYS A 238 9.80 0.27 5.96
C CYS A 238 10.03 1.78 5.71
N VAL A 239 11.11 2.34 6.26
CA VAL A 239 11.51 3.74 6.00
C VAL A 239 11.86 3.93 4.53
N GLY A 240 12.70 3.05 3.96
CA GLY A 240 13.12 3.13 2.56
C GLY A 240 11.95 3.08 1.58
N LEU A 241 10.98 2.18 1.81
CA LEU A 241 9.78 2.06 1.00
C LEU A 241 8.92 3.32 1.07
N SER A 242 8.72 3.84 2.27
CA SER A 242 7.93 5.05 2.50
C SER A 242 8.52 6.28 1.78
N LEU A 243 9.84 6.45 1.85
CA LEU A 243 10.55 7.53 1.18
C LEU A 243 10.57 7.36 -0.35
N ALA A 244 10.76 6.13 -0.84
CA ALA A 244 10.73 5.84 -2.28
C ALA A 244 9.35 6.08 -2.88
N VAL A 245 8.27 5.67 -2.20
CA VAL A 245 6.89 5.92 -2.62
C VAL A 245 6.58 7.42 -2.60
N PHE A 246 6.93 8.13 -1.53
CA PHE A 246 6.81 9.59 -1.46
C PHE A 246 7.48 10.25 -2.67
N TRP A 247 8.74 9.90 -2.94
CA TRP A 247 9.50 10.49 -4.03
C TRP A 247 8.89 10.18 -5.40
N PHE A 248 8.52 8.92 -5.65
CA PHE A 248 7.89 8.48 -6.90
C PHE A 248 6.60 9.25 -7.20
N VAL A 249 5.70 9.36 -6.21
CA VAL A 249 4.43 10.10 -6.35
C VAL A 249 4.69 11.58 -6.54
N ARG A 250 5.64 12.16 -5.80
CA ARG A 250 6.03 13.57 -5.96
C ARG A 250 6.56 13.86 -7.36
N VAL A 251 7.38 12.97 -7.93
CA VAL A 251 7.89 13.09 -9.31
C VAL A 251 6.75 12.98 -10.32
N GLY A 252 5.86 11.99 -10.15
CA GLY A 252 4.81 11.69 -11.11
C GLY A 252 3.64 12.67 -11.12
N LEU A 253 3.20 13.13 -9.95
CA LEU A 253 2.00 13.95 -9.78
C LEU A 253 2.27 15.40 -9.36
N ARG A 254 3.50 15.72 -8.91
CA ARG A 254 3.90 17.07 -8.45
C ARG A 254 2.99 17.65 -7.36
N ASN A 255 2.41 16.78 -6.52
CA ASN A 255 1.56 17.15 -5.40
C ASN A 255 2.22 16.66 -4.10
N ASP A 256 2.65 17.60 -3.26
CA ASP A 256 3.40 17.29 -2.04
C ASP A 256 2.53 16.59 -0.98
N VAL A 257 1.27 16.99 -0.82
CA VAL A 257 0.36 16.40 0.16
C VAL A 257 -0.02 14.97 -0.21
N LEU A 258 -0.33 14.73 -1.48
CA LEU A 258 -0.60 13.39 -1.98
C LEU A 258 0.66 12.52 -1.88
N ALA A 259 1.83 13.08 -2.18
CA ALA A 259 3.10 12.37 -2.00
C ALA A 259 3.36 11.97 -0.55
N LEU A 260 3.15 12.88 0.42
CA LEU A 260 3.28 12.56 1.85
C LEU A 260 2.28 11.48 2.26
N THR A 261 1.03 11.59 1.83
CA THR A 261 0.00 10.59 2.13
C THR A 261 0.38 9.22 1.55
N SER A 262 0.79 9.18 0.28
CA SER A 262 1.25 7.96 -0.37
C SER A 262 2.50 7.39 0.27
N GLY A 263 3.40 8.22 0.79
CA GLY A 263 4.59 7.79 1.53
C GLY A 263 4.27 7.25 2.92
N LEU A 264 3.21 7.73 3.56
CA LEU A 264 2.76 7.25 4.88
C LEU A 264 2.03 5.90 4.79
N PHE A 265 1.18 5.71 3.79
CA PHE A 265 0.35 4.50 3.67
C PHE A 265 1.11 3.15 3.59
N PRO A 266 2.30 3.03 2.96
CA PRO A 266 3.03 1.76 2.98
C PRO A 266 3.43 1.33 4.39
N VAL A 267 3.62 2.24 5.34
CA VAL A 267 3.89 1.89 6.75
C VAL A 267 2.77 1.04 7.34
N PHE A 268 1.54 1.30 6.90
CA PHE A 268 0.34 0.66 7.43
C PHE A 268 -0.28 -0.37 6.49
N SER A 269 0.36 -0.65 5.36
CA SER A 269 -0.16 -1.62 4.41
C SER A 269 0.33 -3.02 4.74
N PHE A 270 -0.29 -4.01 4.10
CA PHE A 270 0.23 -5.37 4.19
C PHE A 270 1.66 -5.49 3.65
N GLN A 271 2.17 -4.53 2.87
CA GLN A 271 3.58 -4.60 2.44
C GLN A 271 4.52 -4.51 3.65
N SER A 272 4.21 -3.66 4.63
CA SER A 272 5.01 -3.62 5.86
C SER A 272 4.70 -4.80 6.78
N THR A 273 3.42 -5.11 7.02
CA THR A 273 3.07 -6.17 7.96
C THR A 273 3.50 -7.55 7.47
N VAL A 274 3.20 -7.92 6.21
CA VAL A 274 3.69 -9.15 5.58
C VAL A 274 5.21 -9.11 5.43
N GLY A 275 5.80 -7.96 5.08
CA GLY A 275 7.25 -7.80 4.96
C GLY A 275 8.00 -8.14 6.26
N ILE A 276 7.42 -7.80 7.42
CA ILE A 276 7.95 -8.15 8.75
C ILE A 276 7.87 -9.66 9.02
N TYR A 277 6.72 -10.31 8.78
CA TYR A 277 6.55 -11.74 9.12
C TYR A 277 6.97 -12.75 8.06
N GLU A 278 6.96 -12.41 6.78
CA GLU A 278 7.68 -13.22 5.77
C GLU A 278 9.19 -13.00 5.92
N TYR A 279 9.60 -11.84 6.44
CA TYR A 279 10.99 -11.38 6.46
C TYR A 279 11.61 -11.36 5.05
N SER A 280 10.82 -10.92 4.06
CA SER A 280 11.20 -10.92 2.64
C SER A 280 12.07 -9.71 2.28
N VAL A 281 13.17 -9.49 3.02
CA VAL A 281 14.01 -8.29 2.93
C VAL A 281 14.48 -8.01 1.50
N SER A 282 14.91 -9.04 0.76
CA SER A 282 15.31 -8.89 -0.65
C SER A 282 14.17 -8.40 -1.55
N ASN A 283 12.97 -8.97 -1.40
CA ASN A 283 11.79 -8.53 -2.14
C ASN A 283 11.42 -7.08 -1.78
N TRP A 284 11.50 -6.73 -0.49
CA TRP A 284 11.17 -5.40 0.01
C TRP A 284 12.16 -4.34 -0.51
N LEU A 285 13.47 -4.63 -0.51
CA LEU A 285 14.51 -3.80 -1.13
C LEU A 285 14.31 -3.65 -2.64
N ALA A 286 13.99 -4.73 -3.35
CA ALA A 286 13.73 -4.66 -4.78
C ALA A 286 12.48 -3.85 -5.11
N LEU A 287 11.46 -3.86 -4.24
CA LEU A 287 10.29 -3.00 -4.39
C LEU A 287 10.64 -1.51 -4.22
N ILE A 288 11.53 -1.17 -3.27
CA ILE A 288 12.09 0.18 -3.10
C ILE A 288 12.80 0.61 -4.39
N GLU A 289 13.67 -0.24 -4.92
CA GLU A 289 14.38 0.01 -6.18
C GLU A 289 13.41 0.14 -7.35
N GLY A 290 12.32 -0.63 -7.39
CA GLY A 290 11.26 -0.52 -8.41
C GLY A 290 10.57 0.84 -8.41
N PHE A 291 10.22 1.38 -7.24
CA PHE A 291 9.69 2.75 -7.14
C PHE A 291 10.71 3.81 -7.58
N ILE A 292 11.98 3.65 -7.19
CA ILE A 292 13.07 4.54 -7.62
C ILE A 292 13.24 4.48 -9.14
N LEU A 293 13.29 3.28 -9.72
CA LEU A 293 13.41 3.04 -11.16
C LEU A 293 12.30 3.74 -11.92
N PHE A 294 11.04 3.52 -11.53
CA PHE A 294 9.89 4.15 -12.18
C PHE A 294 9.89 5.67 -12.02
N GLY A 295 10.27 6.20 -10.87
CA GLY A 295 10.41 7.64 -10.69
C GLY A 295 11.53 8.22 -11.57
N LEU A 296 12.66 7.53 -11.72
CA LEU A 296 13.74 7.95 -12.62
C LEU A 296 13.30 7.92 -14.08
N VAL A 297 12.55 6.90 -14.51
CA VAL A 297 11.94 6.82 -15.86
C VAL A 297 10.96 7.98 -16.10
N LEU A 298 10.10 8.32 -15.12
CA LEU A 298 9.20 9.47 -15.25
C LEU A 298 9.97 10.80 -15.30
N LYS A 299 11.03 10.93 -14.49
CA LYS A 299 11.85 12.14 -14.40
C LYS A 299 12.71 12.36 -15.64
N SER A 300 13.31 11.31 -16.19
CA SER A 300 14.08 11.36 -17.45
C SER A 300 13.20 11.79 -18.61
N SER A 301 11.98 11.25 -18.66
CA SER A 301 10.96 11.58 -19.65
C SER A 301 10.50 13.04 -19.56
N GLY A 302 10.36 13.59 -18.35
CA GLY A 302 9.94 14.97 -18.14
C GLY A 302 11.02 16.02 -18.39
N LYS A 303 12.30 15.66 -18.23
CA LYS A 303 13.46 16.55 -18.39
C LYS A 303 14.31 16.28 -19.63
N HIS A 304 13.98 15.24 -20.41
CA HIS A 304 14.79 14.72 -21.51
C HIS A 304 16.27 14.46 -21.13
N SER A 305 16.52 14.11 -19.86
CA SER A 305 17.88 13.98 -19.32
C SER A 305 18.35 12.52 -19.31
N TRP A 306 19.41 12.24 -20.06
CA TRP A 306 20.08 10.93 -20.12
C TRP A 306 20.76 10.52 -18.83
N THR A 307 21.13 11.47 -17.96
CA THR A 307 21.66 11.15 -16.62
C THR A 307 20.66 10.33 -15.81
N TYR A 308 19.37 10.70 -15.84
CA TYR A 308 18.33 9.92 -15.17
C TYR A 308 18.05 8.58 -15.88
N VAL A 309 18.34 8.47 -17.18
CA VAL A 309 18.20 7.22 -17.94
C VAL A 309 19.28 6.23 -17.55
N VAL A 310 20.54 6.69 -17.47
CA VAL A 310 21.66 5.86 -16.98
C VAL A 310 21.42 5.45 -15.54
N ALA A 311 20.99 6.38 -14.68
CA ALA A 311 20.63 6.04 -13.30
C ALA A 311 19.48 5.01 -13.24
N ALA A 312 18.43 5.16 -14.06
CA ALA A 312 17.36 4.17 -14.16
C ALA A 312 17.88 2.80 -14.62
N ALA A 313 18.73 2.76 -15.64
CA ALA A 313 19.32 1.52 -16.12
C ALA A 313 20.13 0.82 -15.02
N LEU A 314 20.98 1.56 -14.30
CA LEU A 314 21.78 1.03 -13.19
C LEU A 314 20.91 0.54 -12.01
N VAL A 315 19.86 1.28 -11.64
CA VAL A 315 18.92 0.84 -10.59
C VAL A 315 18.18 -0.42 -11.04
N GLY A 316 17.80 -0.55 -12.32
CA GLY A 316 17.21 -1.78 -12.84
C GLY A 316 18.17 -2.97 -12.75
N VAL A 317 19.46 -2.76 -13.05
CA VAL A 317 20.49 -3.80 -12.86
C VAL A 317 20.65 -4.14 -11.39
N ALA A 318 20.73 -3.16 -10.49
CA ALA A 318 20.77 -3.41 -9.05
C ALA A 318 19.58 -4.25 -8.59
N LEU A 319 18.37 -3.90 -9.03
CA LEU A 319 17.14 -4.62 -8.72
C LEU A 319 17.20 -6.10 -9.13
N LEU A 320 17.78 -6.42 -10.29
CA LEU A 320 18.01 -7.82 -10.71
C LEU A 320 18.88 -8.59 -9.71
N PHE A 321 19.95 -7.97 -9.20
CA PHE A 321 20.87 -8.58 -8.24
C PHE A 321 20.34 -8.54 -6.79
N THR A 322 19.34 -7.70 -6.50
CA THR A 322 18.64 -7.66 -5.21
C THR A 322 17.57 -8.74 -5.12
N HIS A 323 16.69 -8.85 -6.13
CA HIS A 323 15.66 -9.87 -6.17
C HIS A 323 15.14 -10.10 -7.61
N PRO A 324 15.56 -11.19 -8.28
CA PRO A 324 15.26 -11.42 -9.69
C PRO A 324 13.75 -11.59 -9.97
N TYR A 325 13.00 -12.16 -9.04
CA TYR A 325 11.56 -12.36 -9.22
C TYR A 325 10.76 -11.04 -9.22
N THR A 326 11.18 -10.07 -8.41
CA THR A 326 10.57 -8.72 -8.44
C THR A 326 11.01 -7.97 -9.70
N TRP A 327 12.25 -8.19 -10.13
CA TRP A 327 12.77 -7.63 -11.38
C TRP A 327 11.95 -8.05 -12.60
N ASP A 328 11.58 -9.33 -12.70
CA ASP A 328 10.76 -9.85 -13.81
C ASP A 328 9.47 -9.05 -13.98
N VAL A 329 8.75 -8.84 -12.87
CA VAL A 329 7.48 -8.09 -12.87
C VAL A 329 7.71 -6.61 -13.23
N ILE A 330 8.72 -5.98 -12.66
CA ILE A 330 9.02 -4.56 -12.89
C ILE A 330 9.46 -4.31 -14.34
N VAL A 331 10.31 -5.17 -14.91
CA VAL A 331 10.72 -5.09 -16.32
C VAL A 331 9.56 -5.44 -17.25
N ALA A 332 8.69 -6.39 -16.90
CA ALA A 332 7.47 -6.67 -17.65
C ALA A 332 6.52 -5.45 -17.69
N VAL A 333 6.41 -4.69 -16.60
CA VAL A 333 5.68 -3.40 -16.59
C VAL A 333 6.32 -2.37 -17.52
N LEU A 334 7.65 -2.24 -17.53
CA LEU A 334 8.36 -1.35 -18.47
C LEU A 334 8.19 -1.79 -19.92
N ALA A 335 8.25 -3.09 -20.20
CA ALA A 335 8.03 -3.65 -21.52
C ALA A 335 6.59 -3.41 -21.99
N ALA A 336 5.59 -3.64 -21.14
CA ALA A 336 4.20 -3.32 -21.42
C ALA A 336 4.01 -1.81 -21.67
N TYR A 337 4.74 -0.96 -20.94
CA TYR A 337 4.72 0.49 -21.15
C TYR A 337 5.35 0.89 -22.49
N LEU A 338 6.43 0.22 -22.91
CA LEU A 338 7.02 0.39 -24.25
C LEU A 338 6.03 -0.03 -25.35
N VAL A 339 5.42 -1.21 -25.23
CA VAL A 339 4.39 -1.71 -26.16
C VAL A 339 3.24 -0.72 -26.27
N TRP A 340 2.76 -0.21 -25.13
CA TRP A 340 1.72 0.81 -25.12
C TRP A 340 2.12 2.08 -25.89
N MET A 341 3.38 2.54 -25.76
CA MET A 341 3.87 3.67 -26.54
C MET A 341 3.93 3.39 -28.04
N ILE A 342 4.36 2.18 -28.44
CA ILE A 342 4.38 1.75 -29.85
C ILE A 342 2.96 1.78 -30.43
N LEU A 343 2.00 1.14 -29.76
CA LEU A 343 0.60 1.09 -30.20
C LEU A 343 -0.01 2.49 -30.32
N ARG A 344 0.34 3.40 -29.40
CA ARG A 344 -0.08 4.80 -29.46
C ARG A 344 0.55 5.54 -30.63
N HIS A 345 1.84 5.34 -30.89
CA HIS A 345 2.56 6.00 -31.99
C HIS A 345 2.02 5.57 -33.36
N LEU A 346 1.68 4.28 -33.51
CA LEU A 346 1.04 3.75 -34.72
C LEU A 346 -0.34 4.38 -34.97
N LYS A 347 -1.11 4.66 -33.91
CA LYS A 347 -2.46 5.23 -34.01
C LYS A 347 -2.48 6.75 -34.13
N GLN A 348 -1.55 7.42 -33.47
CA GLN A 348 -1.47 8.87 -33.36
C GLN A 348 0.01 9.23 -33.50
N ARG A 349 0.42 9.93 -34.57
CA ARG A 349 1.79 10.46 -34.72
C ARG A 349 2.07 11.44 -33.56
N LEU A 350 2.52 10.91 -32.44
CA LEU A 350 2.81 11.65 -31.23
C LEU A 350 4.31 11.89 -31.12
N ASP A 351 4.68 13.11 -30.75
CA ASP A 351 6.02 13.47 -30.32
C ASP A 351 6.36 12.75 -29.02
N GLY A 352 7.29 11.81 -29.13
CA GLY A 352 7.75 10.97 -28.02
C GLY A 352 9.04 10.21 -28.32
N LYS A 353 9.72 10.50 -29.44
CA LYS A 353 10.89 9.75 -29.91
C LYS A 353 11.99 9.65 -28.86
N VAL A 354 12.31 10.76 -28.18
CA VAL A 354 13.33 10.76 -27.13
C VAL A 354 12.92 9.83 -25.99
N HIS A 355 11.70 9.93 -25.48
CA HIS A 355 11.24 9.08 -24.37
C HIS A 355 11.22 7.59 -24.76
N PHE A 356 10.81 7.29 -25.99
CA PHE A 356 10.88 5.95 -26.54
C PHE A 356 12.31 5.40 -26.55
N LEU A 357 13.28 6.16 -27.07
CA LEU A 357 14.69 5.77 -27.08
C LEU A 357 15.26 5.60 -25.68
N GLN A 358 14.88 6.47 -24.75
CA GLN A 358 15.29 6.37 -23.35
C GLN A 358 14.78 5.08 -22.70
N LEU A 359 13.51 4.73 -22.91
CA LEU A 359 12.94 3.48 -22.37
C LEU A 359 13.56 2.25 -23.02
N LEU A 360 13.78 2.30 -24.34
CA LEU A 360 14.46 1.24 -25.08
C LEU A 360 15.88 1.01 -24.55
N PHE A 361 16.62 2.07 -24.24
CA PHE A 361 17.95 1.98 -23.63
C PHE A 361 17.89 1.33 -22.25
N VAL A 362 16.99 1.76 -21.37
CA VAL A 362 16.83 1.17 -20.02
C VAL A 362 16.53 -0.33 -20.12
N LEU A 363 15.57 -0.71 -20.97
CA LEU A 363 15.22 -2.11 -21.21
C LEU A 363 16.39 -2.90 -21.81
N GLY A 364 17.08 -2.34 -22.81
CA GLY A 364 18.22 -2.98 -23.46
C GLY A 364 19.34 -3.31 -22.47
N VAL A 365 19.73 -2.35 -21.62
CA VAL A 365 20.75 -2.58 -20.58
C VAL A 365 20.31 -3.65 -19.59
N ASN A 366 19.05 -3.63 -19.15
CA ASN A 366 18.52 -4.61 -18.22
C ASN A 366 18.47 -6.02 -18.81
N LEU A 367 18.09 -6.17 -20.08
CA LEU A 367 18.08 -7.46 -20.76
C LEU A 367 19.48 -8.03 -20.96
N VAL A 368 20.47 -7.18 -21.27
CA VAL A 368 21.88 -7.59 -21.32
C VAL A 368 22.35 -8.05 -19.94
N ALA A 369 22.05 -7.29 -18.89
CA ALA A 369 22.39 -7.66 -17.52
C ALA A 369 21.73 -8.98 -17.09
N TYR A 370 20.48 -9.23 -17.49
CA TYR A 370 19.81 -10.52 -17.28
C TYR A 370 20.52 -11.68 -17.98
N GLY A 371 20.98 -11.47 -19.22
CA GLY A 371 21.79 -12.47 -19.93
C GLY A 371 23.08 -12.80 -19.19
N VAL A 372 23.78 -11.78 -18.67
CA VAL A 372 24.98 -11.97 -17.83
C VAL A 372 24.64 -12.69 -16.52
N TYR A 373 23.62 -12.22 -15.81
CA TYR A 373 23.15 -12.80 -14.55
C TYR A 373 22.82 -14.29 -14.70
N SER A 374 22.06 -14.64 -15.74
CA SER A 374 21.65 -16.01 -16.03
C SER A 374 22.83 -16.94 -16.38
N ALA A 375 23.95 -16.39 -16.86
CA ALA A 375 25.15 -17.16 -17.13
C ALA A 375 25.97 -17.47 -15.85
N LEU A 376 25.81 -16.67 -14.79
CA LEU A 376 26.50 -16.86 -13.51
C LEU A 376 25.93 -18.05 -12.73
N PRO A 377 26.76 -18.76 -11.93
CA PRO A 377 26.34 -19.98 -11.23
C PRO A 377 25.05 -19.82 -10.39
N PHE A 378 24.92 -18.70 -9.69
CA PHE A 378 23.76 -18.39 -8.84
C PHE A 378 22.51 -17.93 -9.64
N GLY A 379 22.69 -17.45 -10.87
CA GLY A 379 21.57 -17.00 -11.73
C GLY A 379 21.01 -18.08 -12.66
N ARG A 380 21.72 -19.21 -12.84
CA ARG A 380 21.30 -20.29 -13.75
C ARG A 380 19.91 -20.85 -13.43
N ALA A 381 19.59 -21.05 -12.15
CA ALA A 381 18.29 -21.59 -11.73
C ALA A 381 17.12 -20.68 -12.15
N VAL A 382 17.31 -19.36 -12.05
CA VAL A 382 16.34 -18.35 -12.49
C VAL A 382 16.20 -18.39 -14.02
N GLY A 383 17.33 -18.40 -14.73
CA GLY A 383 17.35 -18.42 -16.20
C GLY A 383 16.71 -19.66 -16.83
N SER A 384 16.88 -20.84 -16.23
CA SER A 384 16.25 -22.09 -16.70
C SER A 384 14.79 -22.26 -16.25
N GLY A 385 14.42 -21.67 -15.11
CA GLY A 385 13.10 -21.85 -14.50
C GLY A 385 12.02 -20.93 -15.08
N GLY A 386 12.33 -19.67 -15.37
CA GLY A 386 11.33 -18.65 -15.72
C GLY A 386 10.56 -18.92 -17.01
N ILE A 387 11.25 -19.30 -18.09
CA ILE A 387 10.62 -19.54 -19.41
C ILE A 387 9.90 -20.90 -19.44
N GLY A 388 10.47 -21.92 -18.78
CA GLY A 388 9.85 -23.25 -18.69
C GLY A 388 8.60 -23.28 -17.81
N PHE A 389 8.55 -22.44 -16.77
CA PHE A 389 7.41 -22.36 -15.86
C PHE A 389 6.19 -21.71 -16.51
N VAL A 390 6.36 -20.65 -17.30
CA VAL A 390 5.24 -20.00 -18.02
C VAL A 390 4.70 -20.91 -19.13
N GLY A 391 5.57 -21.58 -19.90
CA GLY A 391 5.14 -22.44 -21.00
C GLY A 391 4.37 -23.70 -20.57
N ARG A 392 4.56 -24.20 -19.35
CA ARG A 392 3.90 -25.42 -18.83
C ARG A 392 2.64 -25.16 -18.00
N ASN A 393 2.43 -23.94 -17.52
CA ASN A 393 1.38 -23.62 -16.54
C ASN A 393 0.29 -22.66 -17.06
N ILE A 394 0.28 -22.28 -18.34
CA ILE A 394 -0.89 -21.64 -18.96
C ILE A 394 -1.97 -22.71 -19.12
N VAL A 395 -2.72 -22.97 -18.05
CA VAL A 395 -3.81 -23.95 -18.05
C VAL A 395 -5.07 -23.31 -17.50
N LEU A 396 -6.19 -23.51 -18.22
CA LEU A 396 -7.54 -23.03 -17.88
C LEU A 396 -7.99 -23.24 -16.40
N PRO A 397 -7.55 -24.28 -15.67
CA PRO A 397 -7.83 -24.45 -14.24
C PRO A 397 -7.35 -23.30 -13.33
N ASN A 398 -6.30 -22.56 -13.72
CA ASN A 398 -5.77 -21.46 -12.90
C ASN A 398 -6.73 -20.26 -12.84
N LEU A 399 -7.49 -20.01 -13.92
CA LEU A 399 -8.56 -18.99 -13.95
C LEU A 399 -9.69 -19.32 -12.97
N LEU A 400 -10.08 -20.60 -12.88
CA LEU A 400 -11.14 -21.06 -11.98
C LEU A 400 -10.69 -21.06 -10.51
N ASN A 401 -9.40 -21.23 -10.26
CA ASN A 401 -8.80 -21.25 -8.92
C ASN A 401 -8.35 -19.88 -8.41
N LEU A 402 -8.39 -18.82 -9.22
CA LEU A 402 -7.96 -17.47 -8.84
C LEU A 402 -8.63 -16.97 -7.56
N GLN A 403 -9.95 -17.08 -7.46
CA GLN A 403 -10.70 -16.63 -6.28
C GLN A 403 -10.31 -17.44 -5.04
N LYS A 404 -10.17 -18.76 -5.17
CA LYS A 404 -9.71 -19.65 -4.10
C LYS A 404 -8.29 -19.31 -3.64
N GLY A 405 -7.41 -18.97 -4.57
CA GLY A 405 -6.04 -18.51 -4.28
C GLY A 405 -6.03 -17.18 -3.52
N LEU A 406 -6.83 -16.21 -3.96
CA LEU A 406 -6.97 -14.93 -3.25
C LEU A 406 -7.63 -15.11 -1.87
N GLU A 407 -8.61 -15.99 -1.74
CA GLU A 407 -9.21 -16.35 -0.46
C GLU A 407 -8.18 -16.98 0.48
N THR A 408 -7.41 -17.94 -0.01
CA THR A 408 -6.32 -18.59 0.74
C THR A 408 -5.26 -17.58 1.18
N MET A 409 -4.86 -16.67 0.28
CA MET A 409 -3.92 -15.60 0.60
C MET A 409 -4.46 -14.67 1.69
N VAL A 410 -5.71 -14.25 1.58
CA VAL A 410 -6.36 -13.35 2.55
C VAL A 410 -6.57 -14.02 3.90
N GLN A 411 -6.94 -15.31 3.91
CA GLN A 411 -7.36 -15.99 5.13
C GLN A 411 -6.24 -16.71 5.87
N MET A 412 -5.32 -17.34 5.14
CA MET A 412 -4.33 -18.26 5.71
C MET A 412 -2.91 -17.72 5.60
N TRP A 413 -2.57 -17.05 4.49
CA TRP A 413 -1.18 -16.71 4.23
C TRP A 413 -0.67 -15.63 5.18
N VAL A 414 0.47 -15.92 5.81
CA VAL A 414 1.10 -15.11 6.87
C VAL A 414 0.09 -14.71 7.94
N GLY A 415 -0.81 -15.62 8.34
CA GLY A 415 -1.82 -15.34 9.38
C GLY A 415 -2.93 -14.37 8.96
N GLY A 416 -3.21 -14.27 7.66
CA GLY A 416 -4.28 -13.43 7.12
C GLY A 416 -3.94 -11.93 7.05
N LEU A 417 -2.65 -11.58 7.11
CA LEU A 417 -2.21 -10.18 7.09
C LEU A 417 -2.58 -9.43 5.80
N TYR A 418 -2.86 -10.13 4.70
CA TYR A 418 -3.37 -9.50 3.48
C TYR A 418 -4.80 -8.93 3.62
N ALA A 419 -5.51 -9.26 4.70
CA ALA A 419 -6.87 -8.81 4.93
C ALA A 419 -6.94 -7.34 5.39
N ASN A 420 -6.83 -6.41 4.44
CA ASN A 420 -7.10 -4.99 4.67
C ASN A 420 -8.17 -4.46 3.70
N PRO A 421 -9.46 -4.72 3.97
CA PRO A 421 -10.55 -4.38 3.05
C PRO A 421 -10.64 -2.88 2.76
N LEU A 422 -10.38 -2.02 3.76
CA LEU A 422 -10.40 -0.57 3.58
C LEU A 422 -9.30 -0.11 2.60
N LEU A 423 -8.07 -0.60 2.75
CA LEU A 423 -6.97 -0.28 1.85
C LEU A 423 -7.28 -0.70 0.41
N VAL A 424 -7.78 -1.92 0.22
CA VAL A 424 -8.14 -2.45 -1.11
C VAL A 424 -9.30 -1.65 -1.71
N PHE A 425 -10.34 -1.35 -0.93
CA PHE A 425 -11.46 -0.52 -1.37
C PHE A 425 -11.01 0.87 -1.82
N LEU A 426 -10.19 1.56 -1.02
CA LEU A 426 -9.65 2.86 -1.39
C LEU A 426 -8.77 2.75 -2.64
N ALA A 427 -8.02 1.67 -2.81
CA ALA A 427 -7.23 1.46 -4.02
C ALA A 427 -8.11 1.29 -5.28
N ILE A 428 -9.27 0.64 -5.17
CA ILE A 428 -10.25 0.56 -6.27
C ILE A 428 -10.71 1.97 -6.66
N LEU A 429 -11.05 2.81 -5.68
CA LEU A 429 -11.41 4.22 -5.92
C LEU A 429 -10.25 4.99 -6.58
N GLY A 430 -9.02 4.70 -6.16
CA GLY A 430 -7.80 5.20 -6.80
C GLY A 430 -7.72 4.83 -8.27
N MET A 431 -7.93 3.55 -8.60
CA MET A 431 -7.95 3.06 -9.99
C MET A 431 -8.99 3.81 -10.84
N PHE A 432 -10.22 3.99 -10.33
CA PHE A 432 -11.25 4.76 -11.05
C PHE A 432 -10.80 6.16 -11.46
N SER A 433 -10.07 6.83 -10.57
CA SER A 433 -9.58 8.20 -10.79
C SER A 433 -8.48 8.28 -11.85
N ILE A 434 -7.65 7.24 -12.02
CA ILE A 434 -6.48 7.28 -12.91
C ILE A 434 -6.71 6.61 -14.29
N VAL A 435 -7.79 5.83 -14.45
CA VAL A 435 -8.10 5.09 -15.70
C VAL A 435 -8.25 5.99 -16.95
N VAL A 436 -8.32 7.31 -16.81
CA VAL A 436 -8.36 8.24 -17.96
C VAL A 436 -7.03 8.26 -18.74
N PHE A 437 -5.96 7.58 -18.27
CA PHE A 437 -4.64 7.51 -18.92
C PHE A 437 -4.03 8.88 -19.27
N ALA A 438 -4.45 9.94 -18.58
CA ALA A 438 -4.12 11.31 -18.93
C ALA A 438 -2.61 11.58 -18.80
N THR A 439 -1.99 11.06 -17.76
CA THR A 439 -0.57 11.30 -17.45
C THR A 439 0.29 10.06 -17.67
N ARG A 440 1.61 10.26 -17.84
CA ARG A 440 2.60 9.17 -17.90
C ARG A 440 2.57 8.33 -16.61
N PHE A 441 2.43 8.99 -15.45
CA PHE A 441 2.26 8.34 -14.15
C PHE A 441 1.02 7.44 -14.11
N SER A 442 -0.14 7.95 -14.53
CA SER A 442 -1.39 7.16 -14.54
C SER A 442 -1.30 5.94 -15.45
N ARG A 443 -0.64 6.08 -16.61
CA ARG A 443 -0.38 4.96 -17.52
C ARG A 443 0.51 3.89 -16.89
N LEU A 444 1.60 4.31 -16.26
CA LEU A 444 2.52 3.39 -15.60
C LEU A 444 1.84 2.66 -14.42
N MET A 445 1.11 3.40 -13.57
CA MET A 445 0.35 2.82 -12.46
C MET A 445 -0.70 1.81 -12.93
N PHE A 446 -1.42 2.11 -14.02
CA PHE A 446 -2.39 1.19 -14.60
C PHE A 446 -1.72 -0.10 -15.06
N LEU A 447 -0.59 0.00 -15.77
CA LEU A 447 0.16 -1.18 -16.23
C LEU A 447 0.77 -1.96 -15.07
N TRP A 448 1.17 -1.28 -14.00
CA TRP A 448 1.67 -1.92 -12.78
C TRP A 448 0.59 -2.68 -12.01
N VAL A 449 -0.69 -2.39 -12.22
CA VAL A 449 -1.78 -3.27 -11.77
C VAL A 449 -2.02 -4.38 -12.78
N MET A 450 -2.14 -4.03 -14.07
CA MET A 450 -2.50 -4.97 -15.13
C MET A 450 -1.52 -6.14 -15.27
N VAL A 451 -0.20 -5.89 -15.25
CA VAL A 451 0.82 -6.91 -15.49
C VAL A 451 0.84 -7.99 -14.40
N PRO A 452 0.93 -7.65 -13.10
CA PRO A 452 0.73 -8.63 -12.02
C PRO A 452 -0.60 -9.39 -12.13
N SER A 453 -1.70 -8.70 -12.44
CA SER A 453 -3.02 -9.36 -12.58
C SER A 453 -3.08 -10.38 -13.72
N LEU A 454 -2.36 -10.13 -14.82
CA LEU A 454 -2.22 -11.10 -15.91
C LEU A 454 -1.34 -12.28 -15.49
N ALA A 455 -0.26 -12.03 -14.74
CA ALA A 455 0.60 -13.09 -14.23
C ALA A 455 -0.16 -14.05 -13.28
N LEU A 456 -1.07 -13.52 -12.45
CA LEU A 456 -1.91 -14.33 -11.56
C LEU A 456 -2.87 -15.29 -12.30
N LEU A 457 -3.15 -15.06 -13.59
CA LEU A 457 -3.94 -15.99 -14.39
C LEU A 457 -3.14 -17.24 -14.81
N VAL A 458 -1.82 -17.17 -14.75
CA VAL A 458 -0.90 -18.22 -15.22
C VAL A 458 -0.23 -18.93 -14.04
N VAL A 459 -0.04 -18.24 -12.91
CA VAL A 459 0.56 -18.83 -11.70
C VAL A 459 -0.51 -19.59 -10.91
N SER A 460 -0.22 -20.85 -10.56
CA SER A 460 -1.09 -21.65 -9.69
C SER A 460 -1.27 -20.98 -8.33
N ALA A 461 -2.50 -20.99 -7.82
CA ALA A 461 -2.87 -20.49 -6.49
C ALA A 461 -2.09 -21.16 -5.34
N GLU A 462 -1.64 -22.39 -5.54
CA GLU A 462 -0.87 -23.16 -4.55
C GLU A 462 0.63 -22.83 -4.58
N ASN A 463 1.08 -22.07 -5.59
CA ASN A 463 2.47 -21.68 -5.71
C ASN A 463 2.76 -20.45 -4.84
N PHE A 464 3.87 -20.49 -4.12
CA PHE A 464 4.32 -19.38 -3.29
C PHE A 464 4.54 -18.05 -4.06
N MET A 465 4.74 -18.12 -5.39
CA MET A 465 4.82 -16.92 -6.23
C MET A 465 3.50 -16.16 -6.32
N PHE A 466 2.35 -16.81 -6.07
CA PHE A 466 1.03 -16.19 -6.21
C PHE A 466 0.86 -14.96 -5.31
N TYR A 467 1.13 -15.10 -4.00
CA TYR A 467 1.01 -13.99 -3.07
C TYR A 467 2.08 -12.91 -3.27
N ARG A 468 3.28 -13.31 -3.74
CA ARG A 468 4.38 -12.38 -4.05
C ARG A 468 3.99 -11.45 -5.21
N ILE A 469 3.27 -11.95 -6.21
CA ILE A 469 2.79 -11.09 -7.30
C ILE A 469 1.80 -10.04 -6.79
N VAL A 470 0.88 -10.41 -5.89
CA VAL A 470 -0.05 -9.45 -5.25
C VAL A 470 0.71 -8.45 -4.37
N TYR A 471 1.76 -8.89 -3.69
CA TYR A 471 2.63 -8.04 -2.86
C TYR A 471 3.22 -6.85 -3.63
N LEU A 472 3.51 -7.04 -4.93
CA LEU A 472 4.11 -6.03 -5.80
C LEU A 472 3.13 -4.96 -6.32
N VAL A 473 1.82 -5.13 -6.10
CA VAL A 473 0.81 -4.18 -6.55
C VAL A 473 0.91 -2.89 -5.72
N PRO A 474 0.98 -1.69 -6.33
CA PRO A 474 1.20 -0.42 -5.62
C PRO A 474 -0.08 0.14 -4.95
N LEU A 475 -0.72 -0.69 -4.13
CA LEU A 475 -1.97 -0.42 -3.41
C LEU A 475 -1.95 0.83 -2.57
N GLN A 476 -0.87 1.08 -1.84
CA GLN A 476 -0.68 2.22 -0.96
C GLN A 476 -0.78 3.56 -1.71
N ILE A 477 -0.28 3.62 -2.95
CA ILE A 477 -0.42 4.79 -3.81
C ILE A 477 -1.86 4.94 -4.28
N LEU A 478 -2.45 3.84 -4.75
CA LEU A 478 -3.83 3.84 -5.24
C LEU A 478 -4.81 4.21 -4.13
N ALA A 479 -4.62 3.70 -2.92
CA ALA A 479 -5.45 4.02 -1.77
C ALA A 479 -5.33 5.49 -1.39
N ALA A 480 -4.13 6.06 -1.38
CA ALA A 480 -3.94 7.49 -1.15
C ALA A 480 -4.70 8.31 -2.20
N ILE A 481 -4.55 7.98 -3.49
CA ILE A 481 -5.31 8.64 -4.56
C ILE A 481 -6.83 8.47 -4.35
N GLY A 482 -7.28 7.29 -3.92
CA GLY A 482 -8.67 6.98 -3.64
C GLY A 482 -9.28 7.80 -2.51
N VAL A 483 -8.54 8.01 -1.41
CA VAL A 483 -8.95 8.90 -0.31
C VAL A 483 -9.17 10.32 -0.84
N PHE A 484 -8.21 10.83 -1.58
CA PHE A 484 -8.28 12.16 -2.18
C PHE A 484 -9.45 12.29 -3.17
N TRP A 485 -9.67 11.25 -3.99
CA TRP A 485 -10.82 11.18 -4.89
C TRP A 485 -12.15 11.17 -4.12
N LEU A 486 -12.27 10.36 -3.06
CA LEU A 486 -13.46 10.28 -2.22
C LEU A 486 -13.78 11.65 -1.61
N LEU A 487 -12.80 12.28 -0.97
CA LEU A 487 -12.96 13.59 -0.32
C LEU A 487 -13.37 14.70 -1.29
N ASN A 488 -12.91 14.65 -2.54
CA ASN A 488 -13.32 15.60 -3.58
C ASN A 488 -14.75 15.36 -4.05
N ASN A 489 -15.15 14.10 -4.24
CA ASN A 489 -16.50 13.78 -4.67
C ASN A 489 -17.53 14.08 -3.58
N LEU A 490 -17.19 13.88 -2.30
CA LEU A 490 -18.03 14.30 -1.18
C LEU A 490 -18.22 15.82 -1.12
N GLU A 491 -17.17 16.62 -1.39
CA GLU A 491 -17.29 18.09 -1.48
C GLU A 491 -18.32 18.51 -2.53
N ASN A 492 -18.15 17.94 -3.73
CA ASN A 492 -18.98 18.26 -4.88
C ASN A 492 -20.43 17.78 -4.69
N GLY A 493 -20.63 16.58 -4.14
CA GLY A 493 -21.94 16.00 -3.87
C GLY A 493 -22.74 16.78 -2.83
N MET A 494 -22.09 17.21 -1.74
CA MET A 494 -22.75 17.98 -0.68
C MET A 494 -22.97 19.46 -1.04
N ARG A 495 -22.42 19.94 -2.16
CA ARG A 495 -22.47 21.36 -2.59
C ARG A 495 -21.92 22.33 -1.53
N LEU A 496 -20.99 21.87 -0.69
CA LEU A 496 -20.39 22.63 0.42
C LEU A 496 -18.99 23.16 0.06
N LYS A 497 -18.85 23.77 -1.12
CA LYS A 497 -17.55 24.24 -1.61
C LYS A 497 -16.90 25.22 -0.63
N GLY A 498 -15.72 24.87 -0.13
CA GLY A 498 -14.84 25.77 0.62
C GLY A 498 -15.34 26.25 2.00
N GLY A 499 -16.37 25.62 2.58
CA GLY A 499 -16.84 25.98 3.93
C GLY A 499 -15.92 25.43 5.03
N LYS A 500 -15.71 26.20 6.12
CA LYS A 500 -14.94 25.75 7.31
C LYS A 500 -15.40 24.38 7.83
N SER A 501 -16.71 24.15 7.91
CA SER A 501 -17.28 22.86 8.36
C SER A 501 -16.89 21.68 7.46
N PHE A 502 -16.79 21.90 6.15
CA PHE A 502 -16.39 20.85 5.23
C PHE A 502 -14.88 20.59 5.28
N TRP A 503 -14.06 21.62 5.55
CA TRP A 503 -12.63 21.42 5.83
C TRP A 503 -12.40 20.57 7.09
N LEU A 504 -13.14 20.82 8.16
CA LEU A 504 -13.13 19.96 9.36
C LEU A 504 -13.56 18.53 9.04
N PHE A 505 -14.61 18.35 8.25
CA PHE A 505 -15.04 17.02 7.78
C PHE A 505 -13.95 16.30 7.00
N ARG A 506 -13.24 16.99 6.09
CA ARG A 506 -12.10 16.40 5.36
C ARG A 506 -11.01 15.91 6.28
N ILE A 507 -10.65 16.72 7.29
CA ILE A 507 -9.64 16.34 8.28
C ILE A 507 -10.12 15.15 9.10
N ALA A 508 -11.37 15.18 9.58
CA ALA A 508 -11.94 14.08 10.36
C ALA A 508 -11.91 12.75 9.58
N VAL A 509 -12.33 12.75 8.32
CA VAL A 509 -12.25 11.55 7.47
C VAL A 509 -10.81 11.11 7.25
N PHE A 510 -9.89 12.04 6.97
CA PHE A 510 -8.48 11.70 6.77
C PHE A 510 -7.84 11.10 8.03
N VAL A 511 -8.05 11.74 9.18
CA VAL A 511 -7.56 11.27 10.49
C VAL A 511 -8.14 9.90 10.81
N LEU A 512 -9.44 9.70 10.56
CA LEU A 512 -10.08 8.40 10.76
C LEU A 512 -9.44 7.31 9.90
N VAL A 513 -9.19 7.57 8.61
CA VAL A 513 -8.51 6.62 7.72
C VAL A 513 -7.11 6.29 8.23
N VAL A 514 -6.37 7.30 8.72
CA VAL A 514 -5.05 7.08 9.31
C VAL A 514 -5.14 6.23 10.58
N PHE A 515 -6.10 6.51 11.48
CA PHE A 515 -6.26 5.70 12.70
C PHE A 515 -6.60 4.24 12.39
N LEU A 516 -7.55 4.00 11.48
CA LEU A 516 -7.91 2.64 11.04
C LEU A 516 -6.70 1.89 10.48
N PHE A 517 -5.84 2.58 9.74
CA PHE A 517 -4.61 2.01 9.19
C PHE A 517 -3.54 1.76 10.25
N VAL A 518 -3.34 2.67 11.20
CA VAL A 518 -2.38 2.48 12.30
C VAL A 518 -2.83 1.32 13.20
N ASN A 519 -4.12 1.26 13.58
CA ASN A 519 -4.68 0.16 14.37
C ASN A 519 -4.52 -1.17 13.66
N TYR A 520 -4.84 -1.24 12.36
CA TYR A 520 -4.55 -2.42 11.55
C TYR A 520 -3.07 -2.80 11.63
N ALA A 521 -2.16 -1.84 11.41
CA ALA A 521 -0.73 -2.11 11.37
C ALA A 521 -0.20 -2.65 12.70
N LEU A 522 -0.47 -1.96 13.82
CA LEU A 522 -0.01 -2.35 15.15
C LEU A 522 -0.57 -3.71 15.57
N ARG A 523 -1.87 -3.93 15.36
CA ARG A 523 -2.50 -5.23 15.61
C ARG A 523 -1.88 -6.34 14.77
N SER A 524 -1.54 -6.04 13.53
CA SER A 524 -0.93 -6.99 12.61
C SER A 524 0.51 -7.34 12.97
N VAL A 525 1.27 -6.41 13.57
CA VAL A 525 2.69 -6.59 13.94
C VAL A 525 2.93 -6.92 15.41
N ASP A 526 1.87 -7.02 16.20
CA ASP A 526 1.95 -7.52 17.58
C ASP A 526 2.33 -9.02 17.58
N GLY A 527 2.97 -9.52 18.65
CA GLY A 527 3.38 -10.93 18.75
C GLY A 527 2.23 -11.95 18.77
N ALA A 528 0.97 -11.53 18.98
CA ALA A 528 -0.19 -12.43 19.06
C ALA A 528 -0.39 -13.42 17.88
N PRO A 529 -0.13 -13.08 16.59
CA PRO A 529 -0.22 -14.01 15.48
C PRO A 529 0.83 -15.13 15.53
N LEU A 530 1.97 -14.93 16.19
CA LEU A 530 3.01 -15.96 16.32
C LEU A 530 2.56 -17.12 17.21
N HIS A 531 1.64 -16.88 18.16
CA HIS A 531 1.11 -17.89 19.07
C HIS A 531 -0.16 -18.58 18.57
N MET A 532 -0.85 -18.02 17.58
CA MET A 532 -2.00 -18.67 16.93
C MET A 532 -1.60 -19.59 15.78
N LEU A 533 -0.35 -19.50 15.32
CA LEU A 533 0.22 -20.31 14.23
C LEU A 533 1.22 -21.37 14.71
N SER A 534 1.55 -21.39 16.00
CA SER A 534 2.25 -22.48 16.71
C SER A 534 1.25 -23.38 17.41
#